data_AF-A0A6I4NV99-F1
#
_entry.id   AF-A0A6I4NV99-F1
#
_cell.length_a   1.000
_cell.length_b   1.000
_cell.length_c   1.000
_cell.angle_alpha   90.00
_cell.angle_beta   90.00
_cell.angle_gamma   90.00
#
_symmetry.space_group_name_H-M   'P 1'
#
loop_
_entity.id
_entity.type
_entity.pdbx_description
1 polymer ?
#
loop_
_entity_poly.entity_id
_entity_poly.type
_entity_poly.pdbx_seq_one_letter_code
_entity_poly.pdbx_strand_id
1 'polypeptide(L)'
;MKDQIKDKLDIIADVWNDFIWDNKFCRNQINFSPEAESNYFGDILGYFYDTFDIIYKKKNGAEHAENFASHISFLQSIYVQQDFIEEMLILFKTNIVKGDLKLDNDYSLNREIRNELVGHPFRKLDSKVISSTVFGYERSPDTITYLRYHTNNNFNCEIIKVKIEDITKRHTSFLNTYFDIIIEKLKSVTAKYSEELEAVKNKMETVSFPSLVKIISQKFKPFLENTFLYDEKSILEIYEKRKQHKRYSIVYDSFLSDLKKRIFEMQENCNTIFNKLVFTDHHIELPLFDDDGNLINIFPLKVKEGRKKESYHYELGKLSTKRQPKEFDFFSGFLKAKCSHKTVLFELERMRNHLDNDVEYLSSHKLISRILKEDDYDC
;
A
#
# COMPACT_ATOMS: atom_id res chain seq x y z
N MET A 1 17.29 11.53 10.98
CA MET A 1 16.04 12.31 11.22
C MET A 1 15.06 12.12 10.09
N LYS A 2 15.42 12.45 8.84
CA LYS A 2 14.56 12.25 7.66
C LYS A 2 14.15 10.78 7.47
N ASP A 3 15.12 9.86 7.45
CA ASP A 3 14.86 8.46 7.08
C ASP A 3 13.87 7.79 8.05
N GLN A 4 14.08 7.95 9.35
CA GLN A 4 13.14 7.44 10.37
C GLN A 4 11.69 7.94 10.19
N ILE A 5 11.50 9.23 9.83
CA ILE A 5 10.17 9.78 9.56
C ILE A 5 9.57 9.20 8.28
N LYS A 6 10.42 9.02 7.26
CA LYS A 6 10.03 8.42 5.99
C LYS A 6 9.62 6.95 6.19
N ASP A 7 10.38 6.17 6.94
CA ASP A 7 10.08 4.77 7.25
C ASP A 7 8.71 4.63 7.93
N LYS A 8 8.38 5.52 8.87
CA LYS A 8 7.06 5.56 9.51
C LYS A 8 5.95 5.87 8.51
N LEU A 9 6.17 6.83 7.61
CA LEU A 9 5.20 7.17 6.57
C LEU A 9 5.01 6.01 5.58
N ASP A 10 6.09 5.34 5.20
CA ASP A 10 6.09 4.17 4.31
C ASP A 10 5.25 3.03 4.93
N ILE A 11 5.36 2.80 6.24
CA ILE A 11 4.52 1.81 6.93
C ILE A 11 3.04 2.21 6.93
N ILE A 12 2.72 3.48 7.15
CA ILE A 12 1.34 3.95 7.07
C ILE A 12 0.80 3.74 5.65
N ALA A 13 1.61 4.00 4.62
CA ALA A 13 1.27 3.78 3.22
C ALA A 13 1.07 2.28 2.91
N ASP A 14 1.97 1.41 3.38
CA ASP A 14 1.85 -0.04 3.23
C ASP A 14 0.56 -0.56 3.86
N VAL A 15 0.24 -0.12 5.09
CA VAL A 15 -1.01 -0.54 5.75
C VAL A 15 -2.24 -0.05 4.97
N TRP A 16 -2.17 1.18 4.43
CA TRP A 16 -3.24 1.70 3.60
C TRP A 16 -3.46 0.82 2.36
N ASN A 17 -2.42 0.52 1.61
CA ASN A 17 -2.50 -0.24 0.37
C ASN A 17 -2.87 -1.72 0.59
N ASP A 18 -2.21 -2.37 1.55
CA ASP A 18 -2.34 -3.82 1.75
C ASP A 18 -3.64 -4.20 2.49
N PHE A 19 -4.15 -3.31 3.35
CA PHE A 19 -5.25 -3.64 4.24
C PHE A 19 -6.46 -2.72 4.12
N ILE A 20 -6.29 -1.41 3.95
CA ILE A 20 -7.44 -0.48 4.01
C ILE A 20 -8.07 -0.31 2.63
N TRP A 21 -7.26 -0.16 1.59
CA TRP A 21 -7.72 0.23 0.26
C TRP A 21 -8.79 -0.72 -0.24
N ASP A 22 -8.60 -2.04 -0.25
CA ASP A 22 -9.57 -2.99 -0.81
C ASP A 22 -10.40 -3.76 0.23
N ASN A 23 -10.14 -3.59 1.53
CA ASN A 23 -10.85 -4.34 2.56
C ASN A 23 -11.95 -3.54 3.26
N LYS A 24 -13.21 -3.91 2.99
CA LYS A 24 -14.39 -3.28 3.59
C LYS A 24 -14.41 -3.32 5.13
N PHE A 25 -13.89 -4.38 5.75
CA PHE A 25 -13.83 -4.47 7.22
C PHE A 25 -12.87 -3.41 7.78
N CYS A 26 -11.68 -3.27 7.21
CA CYS A 26 -10.69 -2.28 7.63
C CYS A 26 -11.17 -0.85 7.37
N ARG A 27 -11.79 -0.57 6.21
CA ARG A 27 -12.40 0.74 5.89
C ARG A 27 -13.39 1.20 6.97
N ASN A 28 -14.20 0.29 7.52
CA ASN A 28 -15.17 0.61 8.57
C ASN A 28 -14.54 0.96 9.93
N GLN A 29 -13.25 0.73 10.13
CA GLN A 29 -12.54 1.07 11.38
C GLN A 29 -11.98 2.50 11.38
N ILE A 30 -12.05 3.18 10.23
CA ILE A 30 -11.54 4.54 10.00
C ILE A 30 -12.66 5.42 9.41
N ASN A 31 -12.38 6.70 9.17
CA ASN A 31 -13.31 7.63 8.53
C ASN A 31 -13.18 7.55 7.00
N PHE A 32 -13.61 6.43 6.41
CA PHE A 32 -13.54 6.21 4.96
C PHE A 32 -14.71 6.92 4.24
N SER A 33 -14.53 8.20 3.92
CA SER A 33 -15.49 9.02 3.17
C SER A 33 -15.35 8.82 1.64
N PRO A 34 -16.29 9.32 0.80
CA PRO A 34 -16.14 9.28 -0.66
C PRO A 34 -14.83 9.92 -1.15
N GLU A 35 -14.32 10.94 -0.45
CA GLU A 35 -13.02 11.54 -0.75
C GLU A 35 -11.88 10.54 -0.49
N ALA A 36 -11.96 9.76 0.59
CA ALA A 36 -10.98 8.72 0.91
C ALA A 36 -10.99 7.54 -0.10
N GLU A 37 -12.07 7.37 -0.86
CA GLU A 37 -12.17 6.41 -1.98
C GLU A 37 -11.47 6.91 -3.27
N SER A 38 -11.04 8.18 -3.29
CA SER A 38 -10.24 8.75 -4.37
C SER A 38 -8.73 8.66 -4.07
N ASN A 39 -7.91 9.37 -4.84
CA ASN A 39 -6.46 9.49 -4.59
C ASN A 39 -6.10 10.36 -3.38
N TYR A 40 -7.07 10.82 -2.58
CA TYR A 40 -6.88 11.75 -1.47
C TYR A 40 -5.71 11.41 -0.54
N PHE A 41 -5.65 10.17 -0.04
CA PHE A 41 -4.55 9.77 0.83
C PHE A 41 -3.21 9.66 0.07
N GLY A 42 -3.25 9.20 -1.19
CA GLY A 42 -2.08 9.17 -2.07
C GLY A 42 -1.50 10.57 -2.33
N ASP A 43 -2.36 11.58 -2.49
CA ASP A 43 -1.94 12.97 -2.63
C ASP A 43 -1.23 13.47 -1.37
N ILE A 44 -1.78 13.18 -0.18
CA ILE A 44 -1.14 13.49 1.11
C ILE A 44 0.26 12.88 1.19
N LEU A 45 0.39 11.59 0.88
CA LEU A 45 1.68 10.89 0.86
C LEU A 45 2.66 11.54 -0.11
N GLY A 46 2.21 11.83 -1.34
CA GLY A 46 3.01 12.50 -2.38
C GLY A 46 3.58 13.82 -1.89
N TYR A 47 2.73 14.67 -1.29
CA TYR A 47 3.19 15.95 -0.73
C TYR A 47 4.22 15.78 0.39
N PHE A 48 4.06 14.78 1.28
CA PHE A 48 5.08 14.52 2.30
C PHE A 48 6.44 14.18 1.66
N TYR A 49 6.47 13.28 0.68
CA TYR A 49 7.71 12.90 -0.01
C TYR A 49 8.36 14.08 -0.73
N ASP A 50 7.57 14.90 -1.43
CA ASP A 50 8.06 16.08 -2.17
C ASP A 50 8.65 17.14 -1.22
N THR A 51 8.06 17.29 -0.03
CA THR A 51 8.46 18.33 0.93
C THR A 51 9.56 17.91 1.88
N PHE A 52 9.84 16.62 2.07
CA PHE A 52 10.94 16.18 2.96
C PHE A 52 12.30 16.74 2.53
N ASP A 53 12.59 16.75 1.23
CA ASP A 53 13.87 17.30 0.76
C ASP A 53 13.96 18.81 0.96
N ILE A 54 12.84 19.53 0.95
CA ILE A 54 12.81 20.97 1.24
C ILE A 54 13.13 21.23 2.72
N ILE A 55 12.66 20.36 3.62
CA ILE A 55 12.83 20.51 5.07
C ILE A 55 14.22 20.04 5.52
N TYR A 56 14.70 18.92 5.00
CA TYR A 56 15.88 18.23 5.53
C TYR A 56 17.16 18.41 4.72
N LYS A 57 17.10 18.87 3.45
CA LYS A 57 18.32 19.21 2.70
C LYS A 57 18.61 20.69 2.84
N LYS A 58 19.81 21.02 3.33
CA LYS A 58 20.28 22.42 3.35
C LYS A 58 20.40 22.95 1.93
N LYS A 59 19.64 23.98 1.60
CA LYS A 59 19.80 24.77 0.37
C LYS A 59 20.41 26.11 0.75
N ASN A 60 21.66 26.30 0.36
CA ASN A 60 22.33 27.60 0.48
C ASN A 60 22.11 28.35 -0.84
N GLY A 61 21.31 29.41 -0.79
CA GLY A 61 21.24 30.37 -1.90
C GLY A 61 22.53 31.18 -1.97
N ALA A 62 23.07 31.36 -3.17
CA ALA A 62 24.19 32.28 -3.39
C ALA A 62 23.75 33.73 -3.21
N GLU A 63 22.46 34.00 -3.49
CA GLU A 63 21.86 35.32 -3.43
C GLU A 63 20.84 35.48 -2.29
N HIS A 64 20.59 36.74 -1.90
CA HIS A 64 19.59 37.06 -0.88
C HIS A 64 18.17 36.61 -1.28
N ALA A 65 17.79 36.81 -2.54
CA ALA A 65 16.48 36.42 -3.05
C ALA A 65 16.27 34.89 -2.97
N GLU A 66 17.31 34.12 -3.28
CA GLU A 66 17.29 32.66 -3.17
C GLU A 66 17.18 32.21 -1.70
N ASN A 67 17.91 32.86 -0.78
CA ASN A 67 17.81 32.54 0.64
C ASN A 67 16.42 32.86 1.21
N PHE A 68 15.86 34.02 0.83
CA PHE A 68 14.50 34.40 1.18
C PHE A 68 13.46 33.39 0.65
N ALA A 69 13.55 33.01 -0.63
CA ALA A 69 12.68 32.00 -1.20
C ALA A 69 12.82 30.64 -0.49
N SER A 70 14.04 30.23 -0.19
CA SER A 70 14.35 28.99 0.55
C SER A 70 13.69 28.97 1.93
N HIS A 71 13.81 30.05 2.70
CA HIS A 71 13.16 30.18 4.01
C HIS A 71 11.62 30.12 3.92
N ILE A 72 11.02 30.75 2.92
CA ILE A 72 9.57 30.67 2.69
C ILE A 72 9.17 29.23 2.36
N SER A 73 9.85 28.58 1.41
CA SER A 73 9.57 27.20 1.03
C SER A 73 9.72 26.25 2.21
N PHE A 74 10.74 26.44 3.05
CA PHE A 74 10.97 25.66 4.28
C PHE A 74 9.81 25.80 5.27
N LEU A 75 9.45 27.03 5.65
CA LEU A 75 8.37 27.30 6.59
C LEU A 75 7.00 26.85 6.06
N GLN A 76 6.76 27.03 4.76
CA GLN A 76 5.51 26.62 4.12
C GLN A 76 5.39 25.09 4.04
N SER A 77 6.50 24.38 3.77
CA SER A 77 6.53 22.92 3.74
C SER A 77 6.19 22.33 5.12
N ILE A 78 6.76 22.89 6.18
CA ILE A 78 6.42 22.51 7.57
C ILE A 78 4.94 22.72 7.86
N TYR A 79 4.42 23.90 7.52
CA TYR A 79 3.01 24.24 7.73
C TYR A 79 2.07 23.26 7.00
N VAL A 80 2.37 22.94 5.74
CA VAL A 80 1.60 22.00 4.93
C VAL A 80 1.65 20.60 5.52
N GLN A 81 2.83 20.10 5.91
CA GLN A 81 2.94 18.79 6.58
C GLN A 81 2.17 18.75 7.92
N GLN A 82 2.15 19.85 8.68
CA GLN A 82 1.35 19.95 9.90
C GLN A 82 -0.16 19.88 9.64
N ASP A 83 -0.65 20.52 8.56
CA ASP A 83 -2.06 20.41 8.14
C ASP A 83 -2.38 18.99 7.66
N PHE A 84 -1.47 18.32 6.96
CA PHE A 84 -1.69 16.92 6.56
C PHE A 84 -1.71 15.95 7.73
N ILE A 85 -0.96 16.19 8.80
CA ILE A 85 -1.10 15.40 10.04
C ILE A 85 -2.51 15.54 10.61
N GLU A 86 -3.09 16.75 10.63
CA GLU A 86 -4.47 16.97 11.06
C GLU A 86 -5.46 16.14 10.22
N GLU A 87 -5.31 16.18 8.89
CA GLU A 87 -6.13 15.39 7.96
C GLU A 87 -5.98 13.89 8.19
N MET A 88 -4.75 13.39 8.38
CA MET A 88 -4.50 11.97 8.67
C MET A 88 -5.11 11.54 10.00
N LEU A 89 -5.03 12.36 11.06
CA LEU A 89 -5.63 12.05 12.36
C LEU A 89 -7.16 11.92 12.27
N ILE A 90 -7.79 12.79 11.47
CA ILE A 90 -9.22 12.71 11.17
C ILE A 90 -9.51 11.44 10.36
N LEU A 91 -8.79 11.20 9.27
CA LEU A 91 -8.96 10.03 8.40
C LEU A 91 -8.87 8.72 9.20
N PHE A 92 -7.84 8.57 10.02
CA PHE A 92 -7.60 7.35 10.80
C PHE A 92 -8.41 7.28 12.10
N LYS A 93 -9.28 8.26 12.38
CA LYS A 93 -10.19 8.26 13.53
C LYS A 93 -9.45 8.08 14.87
N THR A 94 -8.44 8.92 15.10
CA THR A 94 -7.63 8.92 16.33
C THR A 94 -8.27 9.70 17.49
N ASN A 95 -9.38 10.42 17.21
CA ASN A 95 -10.06 11.34 18.13
C ASN A 95 -9.23 12.56 18.55
N ILE A 96 -8.10 12.82 17.90
CA ILE A 96 -7.31 14.04 18.08
C ILE A 96 -7.84 15.08 17.10
N VAL A 97 -8.16 16.28 17.62
CA VAL A 97 -8.66 17.39 16.82
C VAL A 97 -7.63 18.52 16.77
N LYS A 98 -7.84 19.48 15.85
CA LYS A 98 -7.00 20.68 15.70
C LYS A 98 -6.72 21.42 17.01
N GLY A 99 -7.70 21.42 17.92
CA GLY A 99 -7.56 22.04 19.25
C GLY A 99 -6.43 21.42 20.06
N ASP A 100 -6.28 20.09 19.99
CA ASP A 100 -5.23 19.36 20.71
C ASP A 100 -3.86 19.63 20.10
N LEU A 101 -3.76 19.70 18.76
CA LEU A 101 -2.52 20.05 18.07
C LEU A 101 -2.00 21.43 18.51
N LYS A 102 -2.90 22.40 18.73
CA LYS A 102 -2.51 23.74 19.21
C LYS A 102 -1.94 23.74 20.64
N LEU A 103 -2.19 22.69 21.43
CA LEU A 103 -1.60 22.53 22.75
C LEU A 103 -0.19 21.93 22.69
N ASP A 104 0.19 21.33 21.56
CA ASP A 104 1.55 20.87 21.31
C ASP A 104 2.47 22.08 21.00
N ASN A 105 3.53 22.22 21.80
CA ASN A 105 4.49 23.31 21.66
C ASN A 105 5.29 23.22 20.35
N ASP A 106 5.65 22.02 19.91
CA ASP A 106 6.42 21.80 18.67
C ASP A 106 5.59 22.17 17.45
N TYR A 107 4.28 21.88 17.49
CA TYR A 107 3.32 22.35 16.49
C TYR A 107 3.18 23.88 16.52
N SER A 108 2.84 24.44 17.69
CA SER A 108 2.44 25.84 17.82
C SER A 108 3.59 26.81 17.57
N LEU A 109 4.79 26.56 18.10
CA LEU A 109 5.93 27.46 17.92
C LEU A 109 6.35 27.57 16.44
N ASN A 110 6.42 26.45 15.73
CA ASN A 110 6.77 26.46 14.30
C ASN A 110 5.70 27.18 13.47
N ARG A 111 4.41 26.96 13.80
CA ARG A 111 3.29 27.60 13.12
C ARG A 111 3.23 29.10 13.40
N GLU A 112 3.57 29.54 14.61
CA GLU A 112 3.71 30.95 14.97
C GLU A 112 4.81 31.63 14.16
N ILE A 113 6.01 31.05 14.08
CA ILE A 113 7.12 31.59 13.27
C ILE A 113 6.69 31.76 11.80
N ARG A 114 6.07 30.72 11.21
CA ARG A 114 5.58 30.79 9.83
C ARG A 114 4.48 31.84 9.67
N ASN A 115 3.53 31.92 10.60
CA ASN A 115 2.43 32.87 10.52
C ASN A 115 2.90 34.32 10.69
N GLU A 116 3.87 34.55 11.57
CA GLU A 116 4.52 35.85 11.71
C GLU A 116 5.24 36.24 10.42
N LEU A 117 5.94 35.33 9.74
CA LEU A 117 6.81 35.69 8.61
C LEU A 117 6.15 35.65 7.24
N VAL A 118 5.30 34.65 7.00
CA VAL A 118 4.79 34.31 5.66
C VAL A 118 3.27 34.43 5.60
N GLY A 119 2.57 34.01 6.65
CA GLY A 119 1.10 33.99 6.66
C GLY A 119 0.47 35.38 6.78
N HIS A 120 0.82 36.08 7.86
CA HIS A 120 0.24 37.38 8.23
C HIS A 120 1.34 38.33 8.74
N PRO A 121 2.24 38.81 7.87
CA PRO A 121 3.32 39.72 8.27
C PRO A 121 2.81 41.04 8.85
N PHE A 122 1.54 41.40 8.62
CA PHE A 122 0.82 42.43 9.37
C PHE A 122 -0.34 41.80 10.13
N ARG A 123 -0.14 41.54 11.43
CA ARG A 123 -1.20 40.97 12.27
C ARG A 123 -2.10 42.08 12.79
N LYS A 124 -3.41 41.91 12.64
CA LYS A 124 -4.43 42.82 13.17
C LYS A 124 -5.40 42.10 14.11
N LEU A 125 -5.84 42.80 15.15
CA LEU A 125 -6.98 42.43 15.99
C LEU A 125 -7.89 43.64 16.10
N ASP A 126 -9.18 43.45 15.86
CA ASP A 126 -10.17 44.52 15.84
C ASP A 126 -9.75 45.73 14.98
N SER A 127 -9.22 45.44 13.79
CA SER A 127 -8.68 46.41 12.82
C SER A 127 -7.45 47.21 13.27
N LYS A 128 -6.89 46.95 14.45
CA LYS A 128 -5.65 47.56 14.94
C LYS A 128 -4.47 46.64 14.66
N VAL A 129 -3.36 47.21 14.20
CA VAL A 129 -2.10 46.47 14.01
C VAL A 129 -1.57 46.07 15.38
N ILE A 130 -1.28 44.78 15.56
CA ILE A 130 -0.62 44.23 16.75
C ILE A 130 0.87 44.03 16.47
N SER A 131 1.18 43.49 15.30
CA SER A 131 2.56 43.24 14.90
C SER A 131 2.78 43.43 13.41
N SER A 132 4.02 43.80 13.09
CA SER A 132 4.55 43.87 11.73
C SER A 132 5.92 43.18 11.71
N THR A 133 6.18 42.36 10.70
CA THR A 133 7.44 41.63 10.55
C THR A 133 8.02 41.78 9.16
N VAL A 134 9.35 41.78 9.07
CA VAL A 134 10.09 41.86 7.80
C VAL A 134 11.31 40.96 7.88
N PHE A 135 11.56 40.15 6.86
CA PHE A 135 12.78 39.34 6.78
C PHE A 135 14.03 40.23 6.85
N GLY A 136 15.02 39.79 7.63
CA GLY A 136 16.30 40.47 7.76
C GLY A 136 17.19 40.19 6.55
N TYR A 137 18.06 41.14 6.23
CA TYR A 137 19.03 41.03 5.12
C TYR A 137 20.31 40.25 5.49
N GLU A 138 20.41 39.78 6.73
CA GLU A 138 21.56 39.02 7.22
C GLU A 138 21.60 37.64 6.55
N ARG A 139 22.70 37.37 5.84
CA ARG A 139 22.91 36.10 5.13
C ARG A 139 23.48 35.06 6.10
N SER A 140 22.61 34.40 6.84
CA SER A 140 22.96 33.19 7.58
C SER A 140 22.23 31.99 6.96
N PRO A 141 22.95 30.96 6.48
CA PRO A 141 22.32 29.76 5.91
C PRO A 141 21.65 28.88 6.97
N ASP A 142 21.98 29.06 8.25
CA ASP A 142 21.50 28.23 9.35
C ASP A 142 20.49 28.95 10.26
N THR A 143 20.17 30.22 9.95
CA THR A 143 19.34 31.08 10.81
C THR A 143 18.42 31.97 10.00
N ILE A 144 17.13 31.91 10.32
CA ILE A 144 16.14 32.86 9.85
C ILE A 144 16.22 34.09 10.76
N THR A 145 16.62 35.22 10.19
CA THR A 145 16.66 36.50 10.88
C THR A 145 15.53 37.39 10.39
N TYR A 146 14.82 38.05 11.29
CA TYR A 146 13.76 39.00 10.93
C TYR A 146 13.60 40.12 11.94
N LEU A 147 13.07 41.23 11.47
CA LEU A 147 12.70 42.38 12.27
C LEU A 147 11.25 42.24 12.69
N ARG A 148 10.98 42.41 13.98
CA ARG A 148 9.63 42.41 14.54
C ARG A 148 9.34 43.75 15.20
N TYR A 149 8.15 44.28 14.93
CA TYR A 149 7.57 45.45 15.56
C TYR A 149 6.26 45.02 16.22
N HIS A 150 6.10 45.21 17.53
CA HIS A 150 4.95 44.72 18.27
C HIS A 150 4.43 45.75 19.28
N THR A 151 3.12 45.79 19.51
CA THR A 151 2.47 46.70 20.49
C THR A 151 3.06 46.60 21.89
N ASN A 152 3.32 45.39 22.38
CA ASN A 152 3.98 45.11 23.67
C ASN A 152 5.32 45.85 23.89
N ASN A 153 6.03 46.22 22.83
CA ASN A 153 7.27 47.00 22.90
C ASN A 153 7.11 48.37 22.21
N ASN A 154 5.90 48.93 22.20
CA ASN A 154 5.59 50.22 21.56
C ASN A 154 6.07 50.31 20.10
N PHE A 155 6.05 49.20 19.36
CA PHE A 155 6.60 49.10 18.00
C PHE A 155 8.08 49.48 17.89
N ASN A 156 8.88 49.32 18.95
CA ASN A 156 10.33 49.35 18.83
C ASN A 156 10.80 48.12 18.03
N CYS A 157 11.85 48.33 17.23
CA CYS A 157 12.43 47.27 16.41
C CYS A 157 13.12 46.22 17.29
N GLU A 158 12.74 44.96 17.10
CA GLU A 158 13.35 43.79 17.73
C GLU A 158 13.94 42.90 16.63
N ILE A 159 15.21 42.50 16.77
CA ILE A 159 15.85 41.54 15.85
C ILE A 159 15.65 40.14 16.42
N ILE A 160 14.87 39.32 15.72
CA ILE A 160 14.66 37.92 16.06
C ILE A 160 15.58 37.06 15.19
N LYS A 161 16.23 36.08 15.82
CA LYS A 161 17.08 35.07 15.18
C LYS A 161 16.62 33.68 15.58
N VAL A 162 16.18 32.88 14.60
CA VAL A 162 15.72 31.51 14.83
C VAL A 162 16.58 30.54 14.03
N LYS A 163 17.15 29.53 14.68
CA LYS A 163 17.93 28.51 13.98
C LYS A 163 17.01 27.57 13.21
N ILE A 164 17.38 27.26 11.97
CA ILE A 164 16.67 26.30 11.12
C ILE A 164 16.70 24.90 11.76
N GLU A 165 17.81 24.54 12.40
CA GLU A 165 17.96 23.26 13.11
C GLU A 165 16.92 23.11 14.23
N ASP A 166 16.62 24.18 14.99
CA ASP A 166 15.66 24.12 16.07
C ASP A 166 14.23 23.93 15.53
N ILE A 167 13.88 24.63 14.46
CA ILE A 167 12.59 24.45 13.76
C ILE A 167 12.46 23.02 13.25
N THR A 168 13.53 22.51 12.61
CA THR A 168 13.58 21.15 12.05
C THR A 168 13.43 20.10 13.15
N LYS A 169 14.14 20.24 14.28
CA LYS A 169 14.04 19.31 15.42
C LYS A 169 12.63 19.25 16.00
N ARG A 170 12.00 20.41 16.23
CA ARG A 170 10.60 20.47 16.68
C ARG A 170 9.66 19.82 15.68
N HIS A 171 9.84 20.10 14.38
CA HIS A 171 9.02 19.49 13.34
C HIS A 171 9.18 17.96 13.28
N THR A 172 10.41 17.46 13.39
CA THR A 172 10.67 16.01 13.46
C THR A 172 10.05 15.37 14.70
N SER A 173 10.12 16.04 15.85
CA SER A 173 9.49 15.59 17.11
C SER A 173 7.96 15.51 16.97
N PHE A 174 7.36 16.57 16.41
CA PHE A 174 5.94 16.61 16.05
C PHE A 174 5.54 15.44 15.13
N LEU A 175 6.21 15.29 13.98
CA LEU A 175 5.88 14.21 13.03
C LEU A 175 6.04 12.82 13.65
N ASN A 176 7.10 12.58 14.41
CA ASN A 176 7.30 11.31 15.10
C ASN A 176 6.14 10.99 16.03
N THR A 177 5.76 11.95 16.87
CA THR A 177 4.69 11.79 17.86
C THR A 177 3.37 11.40 17.20
N TYR A 178 2.97 12.12 16.15
CA TYR A 178 1.68 11.87 15.52
C TYR A 178 1.68 10.68 14.55
N PHE A 179 2.81 10.39 13.89
CA PHE A 179 2.94 9.13 13.15
C PHE A 179 2.90 7.92 14.08
N ASP A 180 3.50 7.99 15.28
CA ASP A 180 3.39 6.90 16.26
C ASP A 180 1.94 6.68 16.70
N ILE A 181 1.19 7.76 16.96
CA ILE A 181 -0.25 7.66 17.29
C ILE A 181 -1.04 7.01 16.15
N ILE A 182 -0.78 7.40 14.90
CA ILE A 182 -1.44 6.83 13.72
C ILE A 182 -1.05 5.35 13.57
N ILE A 183 0.23 5.00 13.73
CA ILE A 183 0.72 3.62 13.65
C ILE A 183 0.06 2.75 14.74
N GLU A 184 -0.04 3.22 15.99
CA GLU A 184 -0.72 2.47 17.05
C GLU A 184 -2.21 2.26 16.73
N LYS A 185 -2.87 3.26 16.16
CA LYS A 185 -4.23 3.10 15.66
C LYS A 185 -4.32 2.03 14.56
N LEU A 186 -3.40 2.03 13.61
CA LEU A 186 -3.33 1.04 12.52
C LEU A 186 -3.00 -0.37 13.02
N LYS A 187 -2.13 -0.52 14.03
CA LYS A 187 -1.91 -1.80 14.74
C LYS A 187 -3.20 -2.34 15.34
N SER A 188 -4.02 -1.48 15.94
CA SER A 188 -5.33 -1.91 16.46
C SER A 188 -6.28 -2.36 15.34
N VAL A 189 -6.27 -1.70 14.18
CA VAL A 189 -7.10 -2.08 13.03
C VAL A 189 -6.68 -3.43 12.46
N THR A 190 -5.39 -3.63 12.23
CA THR A 190 -4.82 -4.87 11.68
C THR A 190 -4.97 -6.05 12.65
N ALA A 191 -4.84 -5.82 13.97
CA ALA A 191 -5.11 -6.85 14.98
C ALA A 191 -6.56 -7.35 14.92
N LYS A 192 -7.54 -6.44 14.89
CA LYS A 192 -8.97 -6.79 14.73
C LYS A 192 -9.23 -7.52 13.42
N TYR A 193 -8.53 -7.15 12.36
CA TYR A 193 -8.65 -7.83 11.07
C TYR A 193 -8.09 -9.26 11.12
N SER A 194 -6.97 -9.47 11.80
CA SER A 194 -6.40 -10.80 12.06
C SER A 194 -7.35 -11.70 12.87
N GLU A 195 -8.02 -11.14 13.88
CA GLU A 195 -9.06 -11.85 14.64
C GLU A 195 -10.26 -12.25 13.76
N GLU A 196 -10.69 -11.36 12.87
CA GLU A 196 -11.77 -11.66 11.92
C GLU A 196 -11.36 -12.75 10.90
N LEU A 197 -10.12 -12.73 10.42
CA LEU A 197 -9.56 -13.78 9.57
C LEU A 197 -9.60 -15.15 10.26
N GLU A 198 -9.21 -15.20 11.54
CA GLU A 198 -9.27 -16.43 12.34
C GLU A 198 -10.71 -16.89 12.57
N ALA A 199 -11.65 -15.96 12.79
CA ALA A 199 -13.07 -16.28 12.92
C ALA A 199 -13.65 -16.89 11.61
N VAL A 200 -13.22 -16.41 10.44
CA VAL A 200 -13.61 -16.99 9.14
C VAL A 200 -13.04 -18.38 9.00
N LYS A 201 -11.76 -18.57 9.27
CA LYS A 201 -11.08 -19.87 9.21
C LYS A 201 -11.78 -20.92 10.08
N ASN A 202 -12.14 -20.57 11.31
CA ASN A 202 -12.89 -21.45 12.22
C ASN A 202 -14.31 -21.75 11.71
N LYS A 203 -14.96 -20.78 11.05
CA LYS A 203 -16.28 -20.98 10.44
C LYS A 203 -16.24 -21.89 9.21
N MET A 204 -15.13 -21.93 8.46
CA MET A 204 -15.02 -22.77 7.25
C MET A 204 -15.34 -24.25 7.50
N GLU A 205 -15.10 -24.74 8.72
CA GLU A 205 -15.34 -26.14 9.09
C GLU A 205 -16.75 -26.41 9.61
N THR A 206 -17.49 -25.36 9.99
CA THR A 206 -18.76 -25.47 10.73
C THR A 206 -19.97 -24.96 9.96
N VAL A 207 -19.80 -23.98 9.06
CA VAL A 207 -20.91 -23.41 8.28
C VAL A 207 -21.13 -24.14 6.95
N SER A 208 -22.34 -24.02 6.41
CA SER A 208 -22.62 -24.51 5.06
C SER A 208 -21.84 -23.71 4.01
N PHE A 209 -21.42 -24.37 2.93
CA PHE A 209 -20.64 -23.72 1.87
C PHE A 209 -21.32 -22.49 1.26
N PRO A 210 -22.64 -22.48 0.96
CA PRO A 210 -23.29 -21.26 0.48
C PRO A 210 -23.22 -20.11 1.48
N SER A 211 -23.28 -20.41 2.78
CA SER A 211 -23.12 -19.39 3.82
C SER A 211 -21.67 -18.87 3.89
N LEU A 212 -20.68 -19.75 3.69
CA LEU A 212 -19.28 -19.37 3.62
C LEU A 212 -19.02 -18.41 2.45
N VAL A 213 -19.51 -18.73 1.25
CA VAL A 213 -19.36 -17.87 0.07
C VAL A 213 -19.97 -16.49 0.33
N LYS A 214 -21.15 -16.43 0.97
CA LYS A 214 -21.77 -15.16 1.36
C LYS A 214 -20.95 -14.35 2.37
N ILE A 215 -20.30 -15.01 3.33
CA ILE A 215 -19.40 -14.34 4.28
C ILE A 215 -18.20 -13.75 3.53
N ILE A 216 -17.61 -14.51 2.60
CA ILE A 216 -16.47 -14.09 1.80
C ILE A 216 -16.86 -12.93 0.87
N SER A 217 -18.00 -12.99 0.19
CA SER A 217 -18.44 -11.92 -0.72
C SER A 217 -18.70 -10.60 0.01
N GLN A 218 -19.14 -10.66 1.27
CA GLN A 218 -19.37 -9.48 2.09
C GLN A 218 -18.09 -8.87 2.68
N LYS A 219 -17.10 -9.70 3.03
CA LYS A 219 -15.94 -9.29 3.84
C LYS A 219 -14.58 -9.34 3.10
N PHE A 220 -14.46 -10.17 2.07
CA PHE A 220 -13.24 -10.49 1.33
C PHE A 220 -13.50 -10.53 -0.18
N LYS A 221 -14.33 -9.61 -0.69
CA LYS A 221 -14.71 -9.50 -2.10
C LYS A 221 -13.54 -9.65 -3.10
N PRO A 222 -12.35 -9.05 -2.89
CA PRO A 222 -11.22 -9.20 -3.80
C PRO A 222 -10.78 -10.66 -4.05
N PHE A 223 -10.95 -11.54 -3.06
CA PHE A 223 -10.63 -12.96 -3.23
C PHE A 223 -11.49 -13.65 -4.30
N LEU A 224 -12.76 -13.25 -4.42
CA LEU A 224 -13.67 -13.82 -5.42
C LEU A 224 -13.46 -13.23 -6.83
N GLU A 225 -12.83 -12.05 -6.93
CA GLU A 225 -12.68 -11.31 -8.19
C GLU A 225 -11.34 -11.60 -8.89
N ASN A 226 -10.31 -12.00 -8.14
CA ASN A 226 -8.96 -12.18 -8.66
C ASN A 226 -8.69 -13.54 -9.31
N THR A 227 -9.60 -14.51 -9.17
CA THR A 227 -9.42 -15.87 -9.70
C THR A 227 -10.58 -16.29 -10.58
N PHE A 228 -10.28 -16.89 -11.73
CA PHE A 228 -11.31 -17.46 -12.61
C PHE A 228 -12.13 -18.53 -11.87
N LEU A 229 -13.46 -18.50 -12.02
CA LEU A 229 -14.46 -19.38 -11.37
C LEU A 229 -14.76 -19.13 -9.89
N TYR A 230 -14.06 -18.21 -9.22
CA TYR A 230 -14.31 -17.97 -7.78
C TYR A 230 -15.44 -16.98 -7.54
N ASP A 231 -16.01 -16.38 -8.58
CA ASP A 231 -17.20 -15.56 -8.44
C ASP A 231 -18.34 -16.36 -7.77
N GLU A 232 -19.16 -15.65 -7.00
CA GLU A 232 -20.21 -16.24 -6.15
C GLU A 232 -21.12 -17.18 -6.93
N LYS A 233 -21.49 -16.83 -8.18
CA LYS A 233 -22.41 -17.63 -8.98
C LYS A 233 -21.75 -18.93 -9.44
N SER A 234 -20.54 -18.84 -10.01
CA SER A 234 -19.81 -20.00 -10.54
C SER A 234 -19.47 -21.01 -9.46
N ILE A 235 -18.95 -20.56 -8.30
CA ILE A 235 -18.52 -21.48 -7.25
C ILE A 235 -19.70 -22.20 -6.57
N LEU A 236 -20.86 -21.54 -6.48
CA LEU A 236 -22.10 -22.18 -6.00
C LEU A 236 -22.59 -23.24 -6.99
N GLU A 237 -22.53 -22.97 -8.30
CA GLU A 237 -22.87 -23.96 -9.33
C GLU A 237 -21.94 -25.19 -9.27
N ILE A 238 -20.63 -24.95 -9.12
CA ILE A 238 -19.61 -26.00 -8.96
C ILE A 238 -19.88 -26.84 -7.71
N TYR A 239 -20.23 -26.18 -6.59
CA TYR A 239 -20.56 -26.88 -5.36
C TYR A 239 -21.75 -27.83 -5.54
N GLU A 240 -22.83 -27.42 -6.20
CA GLU A 240 -23.98 -28.31 -6.46
C GLU A 240 -23.59 -29.49 -7.37
N LYS A 241 -22.70 -29.26 -8.35
CA LYS A 241 -22.22 -30.30 -9.27
C LYS A 241 -21.07 -31.16 -8.72
N ARG A 242 -20.52 -30.86 -7.53
CA ARG A 242 -19.30 -31.51 -6.98
C ARG A 242 -19.35 -33.04 -6.92
N LYS A 243 -20.54 -33.62 -6.73
CA LYS A 243 -20.75 -35.07 -6.66
C LYS A 243 -20.95 -35.73 -8.03
N GLN A 244 -21.19 -34.94 -9.08
CA GLN A 244 -21.50 -35.45 -10.42
C GLN A 244 -20.22 -35.86 -11.17
N HIS A 245 -19.12 -35.13 -10.98
CA HIS A 245 -17.85 -35.42 -11.64
C HIS A 245 -16.66 -34.85 -10.88
N LYS A 246 -15.51 -35.54 -10.95
CA LYS A 246 -14.24 -35.16 -10.31
C LYS A 246 -13.73 -33.75 -10.69
N ARG A 247 -14.16 -33.23 -11.83
CA ARG A 247 -13.76 -31.89 -12.32
C ARG A 247 -14.19 -30.79 -11.35
N TYR A 248 -15.42 -30.90 -10.84
CA TYR A 248 -16.02 -29.90 -9.97
C TYR A 248 -15.46 -30.03 -8.56
N SER A 249 -15.18 -31.25 -8.10
CA SER A 249 -14.50 -31.46 -6.82
C SER A 249 -13.09 -30.86 -6.83
N ILE A 250 -12.33 -30.98 -7.93
CA ILE A 250 -11.00 -30.36 -8.03
C ILE A 250 -11.06 -28.84 -7.88
N VAL A 251 -11.99 -28.17 -8.57
CA VAL A 251 -12.13 -26.72 -8.44
C VAL A 251 -12.58 -26.32 -7.04
N TYR A 252 -13.53 -27.05 -6.47
CA TYR A 252 -13.99 -26.84 -5.09
C TYR A 252 -12.87 -27.01 -4.06
N ASP A 253 -12.07 -28.08 -4.17
CA ASP A 253 -10.94 -28.35 -3.28
C ASP A 253 -9.85 -27.26 -3.43
N SER A 254 -9.60 -26.80 -4.65
CA SER A 254 -8.68 -25.69 -4.94
C SER A 254 -9.15 -24.40 -4.29
N PHE A 255 -10.45 -24.07 -4.41
CA PHE A 255 -11.03 -22.90 -3.77
C PHE A 255 -10.82 -22.89 -2.25
N LEU A 256 -11.07 -24.02 -1.59
CA LEU A 256 -10.87 -24.12 -0.15
C LEU A 256 -9.38 -24.04 0.24
N SER A 257 -8.50 -24.64 -0.56
CA SER A 257 -7.05 -24.59 -0.34
C SER A 257 -6.52 -23.16 -0.49
N ASP A 258 -6.89 -22.47 -1.56
CA ASP A 258 -6.46 -21.11 -1.86
C ASP A 258 -7.00 -20.12 -0.85
N LEU A 259 -8.26 -20.30 -0.41
CA LEU A 259 -8.83 -19.48 0.66
C LEU A 259 -8.05 -19.65 1.96
N LYS A 260 -7.72 -20.89 2.35
CA LYS A 260 -6.90 -21.15 3.55
C LYS A 260 -5.51 -20.52 3.43
N LYS A 261 -4.88 -20.69 2.28
CA LYS A 261 -3.56 -20.11 1.98
C LYS A 261 -3.60 -18.58 2.06
N ARG A 262 -4.60 -17.96 1.43
CA ARG A 262 -4.76 -16.50 1.43
C ARG A 262 -5.02 -15.95 2.83
N ILE A 263 -5.88 -16.60 3.62
CA ILE A 263 -6.12 -16.21 5.01
C ILE A 263 -4.80 -16.26 5.80
N PHE A 264 -4.03 -17.34 5.65
CA PHE A 264 -2.74 -17.48 6.33
C PHE A 264 -1.74 -16.39 5.92
N GLU A 265 -1.58 -16.14 4.61
CA GLU A 265 -0.71 -15.07 4.09
C GLU A 265 -1.10 -13.69 4.65
N MET A 266 -2.40 -13.40 4.73
CA MET A 266 -2.89 -12.13 5.27
C MET A 266 -2.66 -12.00 6.77
N GLN A 267 -2.81 -13.09 7.54
CA GLN A 267 -2.48 -13.12 8.98
C GLN A 267 -0.98 -12.90 9.22
N GLU A 268 -0.12 -13.55 8.43
CA GLU A 268 1.32 -13.34 8.48
C GLU A 268 1.69 -11.88 8.13
N ASN A 269 1.05 -11.29 7.12
CA ASN A 269 1.29 -9.88 6.78
C ASN A 269 0.87 -8.94 7.94
N CYS A 270 -0.28 -9.19 8.59
CA CYS A 270 -0.70 -8.43 9.78
C CYS A 270 0.37 -8.44 10.89
N ASN A 271 1.03 -9.59 11.10
CA ASN A 271 2.03 -9.76 12.15
C ASN A 271 3.38 -9.13 11.82
N THR A 272 3.71 -9.00 10.53
CA THR A 272 5.05 -8.62 10.07
C THR A 272 5.15 -7.18 9.59
N ILE A 273 4.06 -6.56 9.12
CA ILE A 273 4.06 -5.22 8.51
C ILE A 273 4.68 -4.13 9.40
N PHE A 274 4.46 -4.19 10.72
CA PHE A 274 5.02 -3.21 11.66
C PHE A 274 6.45 -3.54 12.13
N ASN A 275 6.95 -4.76 11.87
CA ASN A 275 8.31 -5.17 12.23
C ASN A 275 9.35 -4.62 11.26
N LYS A 276 8.93 -4.03 10.13
CA LYS A 276 9.80 -3.32 9.18
C LYS A 276 10.61 -2.20 9.86
N LEU A 277 10.13 -1.64 10.98
CA LEU A 277 10.85 -0.63 11.80
C LEU A 277 12.16 -1.14 12.42
N VAL A 278 12.38 -2.46 12.52
CA VAL A 278 13.51 -3.04 13.25
C VAL A 278 14.73 -3.26 12.35
N PHE A 279 14.57 -3.23 11.02
CA PHE A 279 15.67 -3.43 10.07
C PHE A 279 16.12 -2.11 9.45
N THR A 280 16.75 -1.25 10.27
CA THR A 280 17.64 -0.21 9.75
C THR A 280 19.04 -0.80 9.51
N ASP A 281 19.10 -1.83 8.68
CA ASP A 281 20.31 -2.10 7.91
C ASP A 281 19.85 -2.20 6.46
N HIS A 282 20.14 -1.15 5.71
CA HIS A 282 20.03 -1.20 4.25
C HIS A 282 21.03 -2.26 3.77
N HIS A 283 20.58 -3.51 3.64
CA HIS A 283 21.22 -4.45 2.76
C HIS A 283 21.02 -3.94 1.35
N ILE A 284 21.89 -3.02 0.95
CA ILE A 284 22.21 -2.79 -0.45
C ILE A 284 22.67 -4.16 -0.95
N GLU A 285 21.88 -4.81 -1.80
CA GLU A 285 22.36 -5.90 -2.62
C GLU A 285 23.47 -5.32 -3.50
N LEU A 286 24.70 -5.36 -2.98
CA LEU A 286 25.89 -5.06 -3.77
C LEU A 286 25.91 -6.08 -4.90
N PRO A 287 26.11 -5.65 -6.16
CA PRO A 287 26.40 -6.58 -7.23
C PRO A 287 27.61 -7.41 -6.79
N LEU A 288 27.50 -8.74 -6.87
CA LEU A 288 28.63 -9.63 -6.60
C LEU A 288 29.69 -9.37 -7.68
N PHE A 289 30.76 -8.68 -7.30
CA PHE A 289 31.97 -8.54 -8.10
C PHE A 289 32.99 -9.59 -7.65
N ASP A 290 33.77 -10.12 -8.59
CA ASP A 290 34.97 -10.89 -8.22
C ASP A 290 36.10 -9.96 -7.73
N ASP A 291 37.20 -10.54 -7.24
CA ASP A 291 38.37 -9.81 -6.73
C ASP A 291 39.03 -8.90 -7.80
N ASP A 292 38.66 -9.06 -9.08
CA ASP A 292 39.13 -8.28 -10.22
C ASP A 292 38.10 -7.22 -10.69
N GLY A 293 36.96 -7.06 -9.97
CA GLY A 293 35.95 -6.04 -10.26
C GLY A 293 35.00 -6.36 -11.41
N ASN A 294 34.91 -7.63 -11.85
CA ASN A 294 33.97 -8.06 -12.88
C ASN A 294 32.65 -8.52 -12.28
N LEU A 295 31.55 -8.25 -12.99
CA LEU A 295 30.19 -8.59 -12.56
C LEU A 295 29.98 -10.12 -12.65
N ILE A 296 29.71 -10.77 -11.52
CA ILE A 296 29.47 -12.22 -11.46
C ILE A 296 28.06 -12.50 -12.03
N ASN A 297 27.99 -12.87 -13.30
CA ASN A 297 26.78 -13.45 -13.89
C ASN A 297 26.57 -14.86 -13.30
N ILE A 298 25.64 -14.98 -12.36
CA ILE A 298 25.16 -16.28 -11.88
C ILE A 298 24.31 -16.90 -13.00
N PHE A 299 24.95 -17.53 -13.98
CA PHE A 299 24.22 -18.40 -14.90
C PHE A 299 23.69 -19.59 -14.09
N PRO A 300 22.39 -19.95 -14.21
CA PRO A 300 21.87 -21.12 -13.54
C PRO A 300 22.66 -22.35 -13.99
N LEU A 301 23.18 -23.09 -13.01
CA LEU A 301 23.83 -24.39 -13.18
C LEU A 301 23.02 -25.21 -14.19
N LYS A 302 23.67 -25.60 -15.30
CA LYS A 302 23.10 -26.58 -16.24
C LYS A 302 22.86 -27.89 -15.48
N VAL A 303 21.64 -28.08 -15.01
CA VAL A 303 21.15 -29.35 -14.49
C VAL A 303 21.27 -30.37 -15.63
N LYS A 304 21.86 -31.53 -15.33
CA LYS A 304 22.01 -32.65 -16.28
C LYS A 304 20.64 -32.94 -16.93
N GLU A 305 20.57 -32.83 -18.26
CA GLU A 305 19.39 -33.21 -19.05
C GLU A 305 19.11 -34.72 -18.90
N GLY A 306 18.30 -35.07 -17.90
CA GLY A 306 17.46 -36.27 -18.00
C GLY A 306 16.45 -36.08 -19.14
N ARG A 307 15.96 -37.18 -19.72
CA ARG A 307 14.94 -37.20 -20.80
C ARG A 307 13.95 -36.03 -20.62
N LYS A 308 13.88 -35.13 -21.62
CA LYS A 308 12.93 -34.00 -21.62
C LYS A 308 11.56 -34.52 -21.21
N LYS A 309 11.09 -34.14 -20.02
CA LYS A 309 9.68 -34.31 -19.67
C LYS A 309 8.91 -33.54 -20.73
N GLU A 310 7.98 -34.19 -21.41
CA GLU A 310 7.05 -33.49 -22.27
C GLU A 310 6.25 -32.52 -21.39
N SER A 311 6.45 -31.21 -21.61
CA SER A 311 5.66 -30.18 -20.95
C SER A 311 4.44 -29.86 -21.80
N TYR A 312 3.32 -29.65 -21.11
CA TYR A 312 2.03 -29.26 -21.68
C TYR A 312 1.67 -27.81 -21.35
N HIS A 313 2.55 -27.09 -20.65
CA HIS A 313 2.30 -25.76 -20.10
C HIS A 313 1.88 -24.74 -21.16
N TYR A 314 2.53 -24.71 -22.31
CA TYR A 314 2.23 -23.74 -23.37
C TYR A 314 0.82 -23.93 -23.92
N GLU A 315 0.46 -25.16 -24.28
CA GLU A 315 -0.86 -25.48 -24.81
C GLU A 315 -1.96 -25.23 -23.76
N LEU A 316 -1.73 -25.63 -22.51
CA LEU A 316 -2.69 -25.39 -21.42
C LEU A 316 -2.87 -23.90 -21.13
N GLY A 317 -1.80 -23.10 -21.12
CA GLY A 317 -1.88 -21.66 -20.92
C GLY A 317 -2.57 -20.92 -22.08
N LYS A 318 -2.51 -21.45 -23.31
CA LYS A 318 -3.32 -20.91 -24.42
C LYS A 318 -4.77 -21.33 -24.32
N LEU A 319 -5.05 -22.56 -23.91
CA LEU A 319 -6.42 -23.05 -23.71
C LEU A 319 -7.13 -22.36 -22.53
N SER A 320 -6.43 -21.82 -21.53
CA SER A 320 -7.08 -21.07 -20.44
C SER A 320 -7.63 -19.70 -20.87
N THR A 321 -7.04 -19.09 -21.90
CA THR A 321 -7.34 -17.70 -22.32
C THR A 321 -8.05 -17.58 -23.67
N LYS A 322 -7.82 -18.51 -24.60
CA LYS A 322 -8.34 -18.43 -25.98
C LYS A 322 -9.52 -19.37 -26.20
N ARG A 323 -10.70 -18.79 -26.47
CA ARG A 323 -11.98 -19.52 -26.62
C ARG A 323 -12.61 -19.43 -28.01
N GLN A 324 -11.89 -18.92 -29.01
CA GLN A 324 -12.39 -18.97 -30.38
C GLN A 324 -12.24 -20.40 -30.95
N PRO A 325 -13.25 -20.95 -31.65
CA PRO A 325 -13.22 -22.34 -32.11
C PRO A 325 -11.96 -22.71 -32.90
N LYS A 326 -11.51 -21.82 -33.80
CA LYS A 326 -10.31 -22.04 -34.62
C LYS A 326 -9.02 -22.11 -33.78
N GLU A 327 -8.90 -21.24 -32.79
CA GLU A 327 -7.73 -21.20 -31.91
C GLU A 327 -7.75 -22.40 -30.95
N PHE A 328 -8.92 -22.73 -30.41
CA PHE A 328 -9.12 -23.92 -29.58
C PHE A 328 -8.71 -25.20 -30.32
N ASP A 329 -9.18 -25.38 -31.56
CA ASP A 329 -8.86 -26.56 -32.37
C ASP A 329 -7.36 -26.66 -32.66
N PHE A 330 -6.69 -25.53 -32.89
CA PHE A 330 -5.25 -25.47 -33.08
C PHE A 330 -4.48 -25.92 -31.82
N PHE A 331 -4.73 -25.30 -30.66
CA PHE A 331 -4.00 -25.62 -29.42
C PHE A 331 -4.37 -26.98 -28.84
N SER A 332 -5.65 -27.36 -28.90
CA SER A 332 -6.08 -28.70 -28.48
C SER A 332 -5.52 -29.79 -29.40
N GLY A 333 -5.31 -29.51 -30.70
CA GLY A 333 -4.68 -30.42 -31.64
C GLY A 333 -3.25 -30.81 -31.24
N PHE A 334 -2.43 -29.85 -30.78
CA PHE A 334 -1.10 -30.15 -30.25
C PHE A 334 -1.16 -31.01 -28.99
N LEU A 335 -2.10 -30.71 -28.09
CA LEU A 335 -2.26 -31.47 -26.86
C LEU A 335 -2.75 -32.91 -27.14
N LYS A 336 -3.66 -33.10 -28.10
CA LYS A 336 -4.14 -34.41 -28.58
C LYS A 336 -3.03 -35.21 -29.27
N ALA A 337 -2.11 -34.56 -29.97
CA ALA A 337 -0.98 -35.22 -30.62
C ALA A 337 0.06 -35.73 -29.60
N LYS A 338 0.22 -35.02 -28.48
CA LYS A 338 1.17 -35.36 -27.40
C LYS A 338 0.59 -36.31 -26.35
N CYS A 339 -0.71 -36.21 -26.05
CA CYS A 339 -1.34 -36.94 -24.96
C CYS A 339 -2.40 -37.93 -25.46
N SER A 340 -2.20 -39.22 -25.15
CA SER A 340 -3.15 -40.30 -25.46
C SER A 340 -4.09 -40.65 -24.28
N HIS A 341 -4.06 -39.86 -23.20
CA HIS A 341 -4.86 -40.13 -22.01
C HIS A 341 -6.37 -39.95 -22.30
N LYS A 342 -7.14 -41.03 -22.23
CA LYS A 342 -8.58 -41.05 -22.60
C LYS A 342 -9.41 -39.96 -21.91
N THR A 343 -9.17 -39.73 -20.61
CA THR A 343 -9.86 -38.66 -19.87
C THR A 343 -9.52 -37.29 -20.41
N VAL A 344 -8.26 -37.01 -20.74
CA VAL A 344 -7.85 -35.70 -21.28
C VAL A 344 -8.52 -35.43 -22.62
N LEU A 345 -8.55 -36.44 -23.51
CA LEU A 345 -9.23 -36.33 -24.81
C LEU A 345 -10.73 -36.08 -24.65
N PHE A 346 -11.39 -36.76 -23.71
CA PHE A 346 -12.80 -36.55 -23.41
C PHE A 346 -13.06 -35.14 -22.85
N GLU A 347 -12.20 -34.65 -21.96
CA GLU A 347 -12.32 -33.32 -21.38
C GLU A 347 -12.11 -32.22 -22.42
N LEU A 348 -11.15 -32.39 -23.35
CA LEU A 348 -10.96 -31.46 -24.46
C LEU A 348 -12.19 -31.36 -25.36
N GLU A 349 -12.86 -32.48 -25.64
CA GLU A 349 -14.09 -32.45 -26.45
C GLU A 349 -15.22 -31.74 -25.69
N ARG A 350 -15.31 -31.94 -24.38
CA ARG A 350 -16.27 -31.22 -23.54
C ARG A 350 -16.00 -29.72 -23.52
N MET A 351 -14.74 -29.30 -23.39
CA MET A 351 -14.34 -27.89 -23.49
C MET A 351 -14.78 -27.29 -24.84
N ARG A 352 -14.56 -28.01 -25.94
CA ARG A 352 -14.98 -27.58 -27.28
C ARG A 352 -16.50 -27.35 -27.40
N ASN A 353 -17.29 -28.24 -26.78
CA ASN A 353 -18.75 -28.16 -26.80
C ASN A 353 -19.32 -27.09 -25.87
N HIS A 354 -18.50 -26.49 -25.00
CA HIS A 354 -18.92 -25.55 -23.95
C HIS A 354 -18.03 -24.30 -23.91
N LEU A 355 -17.59 -23.78 -25.06
CA LEU A 355 -16.72 -22.59 -25.13
C LEU A 355 -17.31 -21.35 -24.42
N ASP A 356 -18.64 -21.21 -24.43
CA ASP A 356 -19.36 -20.08 -23.85
C ASP A 356 -19.78 -20.31 -22.38
N ASN A 357 -19.50 -21.48 -21.81
CA ASN A 357 -19.83 -21.79 -20.42
C ASN A 357 -18.54 -21.93 -19.60
N ASP A 358 -18.19 -20.87 -18.88
CA ASP A 358 -16.99 -20.78 -18.04
C ASP A 358 -16.86 -21.93 -17.05
N VAL A 359 -17.94 -22.26 -16.32
CA VAL A 359 -17.95 -23.32 -15.32
C VAL A 359 -17.58 -24.66 -15.95
N GLU A 360 -18.21 -25.00 -17.07
CA GLU A 360 -17.95 -26.24 -17.78
C GLU A 360 -16.56 -26.28 -18.42
N TYR A 361 -16.17 -25.19 -19.09
CA TYR A 361 -14.91 -25.06 -19.80
C TYR A 361 -13.71 -25.12 -18.84
N LEU A 362 -13.68 -24.24 -17.85
CA LEU A 362 -12.53 -24.08 -16.95
C LEU A 362 -12.45 -25.21 -15.91
N SER A 363 -13.57 -25.80 -15.48
CA SER A 363 -13.50 -27.01 -14.63
C SER A 363 -12.87 -28.19 -15.38
N SER A 364 -13.15 -28.31 -16.68
CA SER A 364 -12.54 -29.34 -17.54
C SER A 364 -11.05 -29.05 -17.75
N HIS A 365 -10.68 -27.78 -17.97
CA HIS A 365 -9.29 -27.34 -18.05
C HIS A 365 -8.49 -27.68 -16.78
N LYS A 366 -8.98 -27.30 -15.60
CA LYS A 366 -8.35 -27.62 -14.30
C LYS A 366 -8.16 -29.13 -14.10
N LEU A 367 -9.13 -29.97 -14.49
CA LEU A 367 -8.97 -31.42 -14.43
C LEU A 367 -7.85 -31.93 -15.36
N ILE A 368 -7.74 -31.38 -16.57
CA ILE A 368 -6.65 -31.73 -17.50
C ILE A 368 -5.30 -31.34 -16.89
N SER A 369 -5.16 -30.11 -16.39
CA SER A 369 -3.94 -29.62 -15.75
C SER A 369 -3.51 -30.51 -14.57
N ARG A 370 -4.49 -30.95 -13.74
CA ARG A 370 -4.26 -31.88 -12.63
C ARG A 370 -3.73 -33.23 -13.08
N ILE A 371 -4.31 -33.79 -14.13
CA ILE A 371 -3.89 -35.11 -14.67
C ILE A 371 -2.49 -35.01 -15.28
N LEU A 372 -2.20 -33.92 -15.98
CA LEU A 372 -0.91 -33.68 -16.63
C LEU A 372 0.18 -33.15 -15.69
N LYS A 373 -0.18 -32.87 -14.42
CA LYS A 373 0.71 -32.34 -13.37
C LYS A 373 1.34 -30.99 -13.75
N GLU A 374 0.53 -30.10 -14.33
CA GLU A 374 0.91 -28.73 -14.69
C GLU A 374 0.18 -27.69 -13.82
N ASP A 375 -0.40 -28.11 -12.69
CA ASP A 375 -1.15 -27.26 -11.75
C ASP A 375 -0.28 -26.28 -10.95
N ASP A 376 1.05 -26.39 -11.01
CA ASP A 376 1.97 -25.62 -10.14
C ASP A 376 2.28 -24.20 -10.67
N TYR A 377 1.59 -23.75 -11.72
CA TYR A 377 1.77 -22.40 -12.29
C TYR A 377 0.42 -21.74 -12.58
N ASP A 378 -0.31 -21.38 -11.52
CA ASP A 378 -1.40 -20.41 -11.66
C ASP A 378 -0.83 -18.99 -11.67
N CYS A 379 -1.29 -18.20 -12.66
CA CYS A 379 -1.16 -16.75 -12.76
C CYS A 379 -1.83 -16.01 -11.60
#